data_AF-A0A9Q9HLH6-F1
#
_entry.id   AF-A0A9Q9HLH6-F1
#
_cell.length_a   1.000
_cell.length_b   1.000
_cell.length_c   1.000
_cell.angle_alpha   90.00
_cell.angle_beta   90.00
_cell.angle_gamma   90.00
#
_symmetry.space_group_name_H-M   'P 1'
#
loop_
_entity.id
_entity.type
_entity.pdbx_description
1 polymer ?
#
loop_
_entity_poly.entity_id
_entity_poly.type
_entity_poly.pdbx_seq_one_letter_code
_entity_poly.pdbx_strand_id
1 'polypeptide(L)'
;MSAYALPKRLTLMQRMLFAVPLLGRMIKEVAYGPDENLYYAIATLVSLWGCSILLFGIPGLYIPAVCMVPVVFTLLISITRG
;
A
#
# COMPACT_ATOMS: atom_id res chain seq x y z
N MET A 1 15.47 -4.72 -15.97
CA MET A 1 15.75 -3.37 -16.48
C MET A 1 14.41 -2.63 -16.46
N SER A 2 14.15 -1.78 -15.46
CA SER A 2 12.86 -1.10 -15.30
C SER A 2 12.75 0.00 -16.36
N ALA A 3 11.84 -0.18 -17.33
CA ALA A 3 11.68 0.66 -18.51
C ALA A 3 10.56 1.69 -18.32
N TYR A 4 10.60 2.43 -17.21
CA TYR A 4 9.56 3.40 -16.84
C TYR A 4 10.20 4.78 -16.67
N ALA A 5 9.57 5.83 -17.21
CA ALA A 5 10.14 7.18 -17.19
C ALA A 5 9.92 7.83 -15.81
N LEU A 6 10.96 7.84 -14.98
CA LEU A 6 10.90 8.49 -13.66
C LEU A 6 10.95 10.02 -13.83
N PRO A 7 10.14 10.79 -13.07
CA PRO A 7 10.18 12.24 -13.12
C PRO A 7 11.52 12.77 -12.61
N LYS A 8 12.06 13.79 -13.30
CA LYS A 8 13.38 14.39 -13.05
C LYS A 8 13.49 15.06 -11.66
N ARG A 9 12.36 15.31 -10.99
CA ARG A 9 12.29 15.90 -9.65
C ARG A 9 11.23 15.16 -8.82
N LEU A 10 11.67 14.56 -7.71
CA LEU A 10 10.80 13.88 -6.76
C LEU A 10 10.44 14.82 -5.60
N THR A 11 9.18 14.85 -5.20
CA THR A 11 8.77 15.55 -3.96
C THR A 11 9.36 14.86 -2.74
N LEU A 12 9.46 15.57 -1.61
CA LEU A 12 10.00 15.03 -0.35
C LEU A 12 9.27 13.75 0.07
N MET A 13 7.94 13.71 -0.14
CA MET A 13 7.09 12.55 0.13
C MET A 13 7.39 11.36 -0.78
N GLN A 14 7.54 11.58 -2.10
CA GLN A 14 7.92 10.52 -3.03
C GLN A 14 9.31 9.95 -2.70
N ARG A 15 10.24 10.80 -2.27
CA ARG A 15 11.59 10.37 -1.87
C ARG A 15 11.56 9.43 -0.67
N MET A 16 10.73 9.73 0.33
CA MET A 16 10.53 8.86 1.48
C MET A 16 9.84 7.54 1.11
N LEU A 17 8.77 7.59 0.30
CA LEU A 17 8.06 6.39 -0.16
C LEU A 17 8.95 5.47 -1.02
N PHE A 18 9.82 6.06 -1.84
CA PHE A 18 10.74 5.35 -2.73
C PHE A 18 12.04 4.90 -2.08
N ALA A 19 12.30 5.28 -0.83
CA ALA A 19 13.45 4.84 -0.06
C ALA A 19 13.29 3.43 0.52
N VAL A 20 12.05 2.95 0.68
CA VAL A 20 11.79 1.60 1.19
C VAL A 20 12.21 0.58 0.12
N PRO A 21 13.15 -0.34 0.39
CA PRO A 21 13.79 -1.14 -0.65
C PRO A 21 12.82 -2.05 -1.44
N LEU A 22 11.90 -2.73 -0.75
CA LEU A 22 10.93 -3.62 -1.40
C LEU A 22 9.65 -2.89 -1.80
N LEU A 23 9.01 -2.19 -0.85
CA LEU A 23 7.77 -1.46 -1.12
C LEU A 23 7.99 -0.30 -2.09
N GLY A 24 9.04 0.48 -1.91
CA GLY A 24 9.37 1.60 -2.79
C GLY A 24 9.73 1.16 -4.20
N ARG A 25 10.12 -0.09 -4.41
CA ARG A 25 10.27 -0.68 -5.75
C ARG A 25 8.90 -0.99 -6.36
N MET A 26 8.04 -1.73 -5.65
CA MET A 26 6.68 -2.02 -6.15
C MET A 26 5.88 -0.76 -6.44
N ILE A 27 5.95 0.26 -5.57
CA ILE A 27 5.23 1.52 -5.77
C ILE A 27 5.72 2.24 -7.04
N LYS A 28 7.01 2.20 -7.37
CA LYS A 28 7.53 2.76 -8.64
C LYS A 28 7.00 2.01 -9.85
N GLU A 29 6.95 0.68 -9.75
CA GLU A 29 6.46 -0.19 -10.82
C GLU A 29 4.96 0.02 -11.08
N VAL A 30 4.17 0.27 -10.04
CA VAL A 30 2.74 0.59 -10.18
C VAL A 30 2.49 2.03 -10.63
N ALA A 31 3.26 3.00 -10.13
CA ALA A 31 3.02 4.42 -10.41
C ALA A 31 3.49 4.89 -11.80
N TYR A 32 4.56 4.29 -12.32
CA TYR A 32 5.18 4.71 -13.59
C TYR A 32 5.23 3.59 -14.64
N GLY A 33 4.89 2.36 -14.26
CA GLY A 33 4.88 1.23 -15.17
C GLY A 33 3.55 1.05 -15.91
N PRO A 34 3.46 -0.02 -16.73
CA PRO A 34 2.24 -0.43 -17.41
C PRO A 34 1.06 -0.63 -16.46
N ASP A 35 -0.16 -0.38 -16.96
CA ASP A 35 -1.40 -0.54 -16.18
C ASP A 35 -1.57 -1.96 -15.60
N GLU A 36 -0.98 -2.96 -16.26
CA GLU A 36 -0.96 -4.35 -15.79
C GLU A 36 -0.29 -4.55 -14.43
N ASN A 37 0.68 -3.69 -14.08
CA ASN A 37 1.37 -3.74 -12.77
C ASN A 37 0.42 -3.51 -11.60
N LEU A 38 -0.68 -2.78 -11.82
CA LEU A 38 -1.70 -2.59 -10.79
C LEU A 38 -2.37 -3.91 -10.42
N TYR A 39 -2.69 -4.77 -11.41
CA TYR A 39 -3.26 -6.09 -11.14
C TYR A 39 -2.28 -6.99 -10.39
N TYR A 40 -0.99 -6.97 -10.76
CA TYR A 40 0.05 -7.72 -10.04
C TYR A 40 0.23 -7.25 -8.59
N ALA A 41 0.14 -5.94 -8.34
CA ALA A 41 0.21 -5.39 -6.98
C ALA A 41 -0.99 -5.81 -6.13
N ILE A 42 -2.21 -5.76 -6.68
CA ILE A 42 -3.42 -6.23 -5.99
C ILE A 42 -3.31 -7.73 -5.70
N ALA A 43 -2.93 -8.54 -6.69
CA ALA A 43 -2.77 -9.98 -6.51
C ALA A 43 -1.75 -10.29 -5.39
N THR A 44 -0.62 -9.59 -5.38
CA THR A 44 0.41 -9.74 -4.34
C THR A 44 -0.13 -9.39 -2.95
N LEU A 45 -0.89 -8.29 -2.82
CA LEU A 45 -1.49 -7.87 -1.55
C LEU A 45 -2.50 -8.90 -1.05
N VAL A 46 -3.38 -9.40 -1.92
CA VAL A 46 -4.36 -10.44 -1.59
C VAL A 46 -3.66 -11.73 -1.18
N SER A 47 -2.62 -12.15 -1.91
CA SER A 47 -1.83 -13.33 -1.55
C SER A 47 -1.14 -13.17 -0.19
N LEU A 48 -0.54 -12.00 0.07
CA LEU A 48 0.13 -11.71 1.34
C LEU A 48 -0.85 -11.72 2.52
N TRP A 49 -2.06 -11.19 2.30
CA TRP A 49 -3.13 -11.28 3.28
C TRP A 49 -3.59 -12.73 3.50
N GLY A 50 -3.76 -13.51 2.42
CA GLY A 50 -4.04 -14.94 2.50
C GLY A 50 -2.97 -15.71 3.30
N CYS A 51 -1.69 -15.42 3.08
CA CYS A 51 -0.59 -15.96 3.88
C CYS A 51 -0.71 -15.57 5.35
N SER A 52 -1.12 -14.33 5.66
CA SER A 52 -1.36 -13.91 7.04
C SER A 52 -2.47 -14.72 7.71
N ILE A 53 -3.54 -15.05 6.98
CA ILE A 53 -4.63 -15.89 7.49
C ILE A 53 -4.13 -17.32 7.73
N LEU A 54 -3.33 -17.88 6.83
CA LEU A 54 -2.79 -19.23 6.97
C LEU A 54 -1.79 -19.35 8.12
N LEU A 55 -0.95 -18.34 8.33
CA LEU A 55 0.09 -18.35 9.38
C LEU A 55 -0.46 -18.02 10.76
N PHE A 56 -1.38 -17.06 10.86
CA PHE A 56 -1.85 -16.52 12.14
C PHE A 56 -3.32 -16.83 12.43
N GLY A 57 -4.04 -17.49 11.51
CA GLY A 57 -5.44 -17.86 11.67
C GLY A 57 -6.39 -16.66 11.68
N ILE A 58 -7.36 -16.71 12.58
CA ILE A 58 -8.39 -15.69 12.78
C ILE A 58 -7.80 -14.28 13.00
N PRO A 59 -6.75 -14.09 13.83
CA PRO A 59 -6.06 -12.81 13.93
C PRO A 59 -5.64 -12.22 12.58
N GLY A 60 -5.10 -13.03 11.67
CA GLY A 60 -4.68 -12.57 10.34
C GLY A 60 -5.83 -12.05 9.47
N LEU A 61 -7.04 -12.58 9.68
CA LEU A 61 -8.26 -12.09 9.03
C LEU A 61 -8.69 -10.72 9.57
N TYR A 62 -8.54 -10.49 10.89
CA TYR A 62 -9.00 -9.27 11.55
C TYR A 62 -8.02 -8.08 11.45
N ILE A 63 -6.77 -8.26 11.02
CA ILE A 63 -5.78 -7.17 10.91
C ILE A 63 -6.32 -5.95 10.14
N PRO A 64 -6.94 -6.09 8.94
CA PRO A 64 -7.47 -4.94 8.21
C PRO A 64 -8.56 -4.18 8.99
N ALA A 65 -9.40 -4.89 9.75
CA ALA A 65 -10.44 -4.28 10.58
C ALA A 65 -9.84 -3.48 11.74
N VAL A 66 -8.80 -4.01 12.40
CA VAL A 66 -8.11 -3.30 13.48
C VAL A 66 -7.36 -2.07 12.95
N CYS A 67 -6.72 -2.17 11.78
CA CYS A 67 -6.07 -1.04 11.13
C CYS A 67 -7.05 0.08 10.72
N MET A 68 -8.32 -0.26 10.47
CA MET A 68 -9.37 0.73 10.17
C MET A 68 -9.87 1.51 11.39
N VAL A 69 -9.63 1.03 12.61
CA VAL A 69 -10.07 1.72 13.84
C VAL A 69 -9.61 3.20 13.90
N PRO A 70 -8.31 3.54 13.76
CA PRO A 70 -7.89 4.94 13.76
C PRO A 70 -8.47 5.74 12.59
N VAL A 71 -8.69 5.11 11.42
CA VAL A 71 -9.30 5.75 10.25
C VAL A 71 -10.74 6.15 10.55
N VAL A 72 -11.53 5.24 11.11
CA VAL A 72 -12.92 5.51 11.50
C VAL A 72 -12.97 6.53 12.63
N PHE A 73 -12.09 6.45 13.62
CA PHE A 73 -12.03 7.45 14.70
C PHE A 73 -11.70 8.84 14.19
N THR A 74 -10.68 8.98 13.34
CA THR A 74 -10.31 10.27 12.75
C THR A 74 -11.42 10.81 11.85
N LEU A 75 -12.12 9.96 11.10
CA LEU A 75 -13.28 10.32 10.31
C LEU A 75 -14.45 10.81 11.19
N LEU A 76 -14.75 10.12 12.28
CA LEU A 76 -15.79 10.56 13.21
C LEU A 76 -15.44 11.91 13.85
N ILE A 77 -14.17 12.10 14.25
CA ILE A 77 -13.68 13.36 14.80
C ILE A 77 -13.76 14.47 13.76
N SER A 78 -13.37 14.22 12.50
CA SER A 78 -13.42 15.25 11.45
C SER A 78 -14.86 15.68 11.16
N ILE A 79 -15.79 14.72 11.05
CA ILE A 79 -17.22 15.01 10.84
C ILE A 79 -17.82 15.77 12.02
N THR A 80 -17.45 15.40 13.26
CA THR A 80 -17.97 16.07 14.47
C THR A 80 -17.42 17.49 14.64
N ARG A 81 -16.27 17.81 14.01
CA ARG A 81 -15.64 19.13 14.10
C ARG A 81 -16.21 20.18 13.15
N GLY A 82 -17.09 19.80 12.22
CA GLY A 82 -17.69 20.70 11.21
C GLY A 82 -16.79 20.89 10.01
#